data_AF-A0A0F9JNF3-F1
#
_entry.id   AF-A0A0F9JNF3-F1
#
_cell.length_a   1.000
_cell.length_b   1.000
_cell.length_c   1.000
_cell.angle_alpha   90.00
_cell.angle_beta   90.00
_cell.angle_gamma   90.00
#
_symmetry.space_group_name_H-M   'P 1'
#
loop_
_entity.id
_entity.type
_entity.pdbx_description
1 polymer ?
#
loop_
_entity_poly.entity_id
_entity_poly.type
_entity_poly.pdbx_seq_one_letter_code
_entity_poly.pdbx_strand_id
1 'polypeptide(L)'
;THILTLIDDKVPTIHKPQIQGQLWVCEREWCDFVSYDPRVSQRPFFCERVYRDDAYIKELHIKIQMFVTEMNEIMEKLTKPAF
;
A
#
# COMPACT_ATOMS: atom_id res chain seq x y z
N THR A 1 3.27 -9.73 -11.37
CA THR A 1 3.10 -11.19 -11.21
C THR A 1 4.36 -11.75 -10.57
N HIS A 2 4.33 -12.95 -10.01
CA HIS A 2 5.53 -13.55 -9.38
C HIS A 2 6.75 -13.59 -10.33
N ILE A 3 6.53 -13.93 -11.60
CA ILE A 3 7.58 -13.92 -12.63
C ILE A 3 8.24 -12.55 -12.77
N LEU A 4 7.47 -11.47 -12.86
CA LEU A 4 8.04 -10.11 -12.96
C LEU A 4 8.80 -9.72 -11.69
N THR A 5 8.29 -10.09 -10.51
CA THR A 5 9.00 -9.87 -9.24
C THR A 5 10.36 -10.56 -9.23
N LEU A 6 10.46 -11.79 -9.76
CA LEU A 6 11.73 -12.51 -9.84
C LEU A 6 12.71 -11.93 -10.87
N ILE A 7 12.20 -11.38 -11.98
CA ILE A 7 13.01 -10.77 -13.05
C ILE A 7 13.56 -9.42 -12.59
N ASP A 8 12.72 -8.59 -11.99
CA ASP A 8 13.10 -7.26 -11.50
C ASP A 8 13.87 -7.32 -10.16
N ASP A 9 13.79 -8.46 -9.48
CA ASP A 9 14.41 -8.78 -8.18
C ASP A 9 14.17 -7.69 -7.12
N LYS A 10 12.95 -7.14 -7.13
CA LYS A 10 12.52 -6.08 -6.21
C LYS A 10 11.01 -6.11 -5.97
N VAL A 11 10.59 -5.53 -4.85
CA VAL A 11 9.16 -5.27 -4.60
C VAL A 11 8.54 -4.36 -5.68
N PRO A 12 7.45 -4.78 -6.35
CA PRO A 12 6.76 -3.92 -7.31
C PRO A 12 6.23 -2.64 -6.63
N THR A 13 6.52 -1.48 -7.22
CA THR A 13 6.20 -0.16 -6.64
C THR A 13 4.71 0.07 -6.41
N ILE A 14 3.84 -0.63 -7.15
CA ILE A 14 2.39 -0.60 -6.96
C ILE A 14 1.96 -1.03 -5.54
N HIS A 15 2.77 -1.84 -4.84
CA HIS A 15 2.49 -2.26 -3.47
C HIS A 15 3.00 -1.26 -2.43
N LYS A 16 3.82 -0.27 -2.80
CA LYS A 16 4.38 0.71 -1.85
C LYS A 16 3.31 1.45 -1.02
N PRO A 17 2.20 1.95 -1.59
CA PRO A 17 1.14 2.59 -0.80
C PRO A 17 0.54 1.65 0.25
N GLN A 18 0.28 0.39 -0.11
CA GLN A 18 -0.28 -0.61 0.79
C GLN A 18 0.69 -0.93 1.93
N ILE A 19 1.94 -1.25 1.61
CA ILE A 19 2.95 -1.64 2.61
C ILE A 19 3.19 -0.48 3.59
N GLN A 20 3.44 0.73 3.08
CA GLN A 20 3.71 1.89 3.93
C GLN A 20 2.47 2.31 4.74
N GLY A 21 1.26 2.18 4.18
CA GLY A 21 0.02 2.39 4.93
C GLY A 21 -0.15 1.40 6.09
N GLN A 22 0.16 0.11 5.87
CA GLN A 22 0.14 -0.90 6.94
C GLN A 22 1.19 -0.60 8.02
N LEU A 23 2.42 -0.23 7.64
CA LEU A 23 3.47 0.15 8.59
C LEU A 23 3.08 1.38 9.40
N TRP A 24 2.42 2.35 8.77
CA TRP A 24 1.90 3.52 9.44
C TRP A 24 0.84 3.16 10.49
N VAL A 25 -0.21 2.45 10.10
CA VAL A 25 -1.34 2.11 10.99
C VAL A 25 -0.92 1.18 12.13
N CYS A 26 -0.05 0.22 11.86
CA CYS A 26 0.37 -0.78 12.84
C CYS A 26 1.59 -0.34 13.67
N GLU A 27 2.14 0.86 13.43
CA GLU A 27 3.33 1.38 14.11
C GLU A 27 4.51 0.40 14.08
N ARG A 28 4.80 -0.14 12.89
CA ARG A 28 5.92 -1.08 12.67
C ARG A 28 7.04 -0.45 11.85
N GLU A 29 8.26 -0.93 12.09
CA GLU A 29 9.47 -0.48 11.42
C GLU A 29 9.70 -1.12 10.05
N TRP A 30 9.13 -2.31 9.80
CA TRP A 30 9.32 -3.04 8.55
C TRP A 30 8.22 -4.06 8.31
N CYS A 31 8.07 -4.44 7.04
CA CYS A 31 7.17 -5.48 6.55
C CYS A 31 7.93 -6.34 5.54
N ASP A 32 7.90 -7.65 5.70
CA ASP A 32 8.45 -8.58 4.72
C ASP A 32 7.42 -8.79 3.60
N PHE A 33 7.72 -8.30 2.39
CA PHE A 33 6.91 -8.54 1.20
C PHE A 33 7.23 -9.92 0.67
N VAL A 34 6.21 -10.76 0.51
CA VAL A 34 6.33 -12.11 -0.04
C VAL A 34 5.60 -12.20 -1.37
N SER A 35 6.28 -12.72 -2.38
CA SER A 35 5.66 -13.17 -3.63
C SER A 35 5.88 -14.67 -3.78
N TYR A 36 4.81 -15.40 -4.06
CA TYR A 36 4.83 -16.85 -4.17
C TYR A 36 3.98 -17.33 -5.35
N ASP A 37 4.50 -18.28 -6.12
CA ASP A 37 3.72 -19.02 -7.12
C ASP A 37 4.16 -20.50 -7.16
N PRO A 38 3.30 -21.45 -6.73
CA PRO A 38 3.65 -22.87 -6.67
C PRO A 38 3.87 -23.51 -8.04
N ARG A 39 3.48 -22.83 -9.13
CA ARG A 39 3.68 -23.31 -10.51
C ARG A 39 5.10 -23.06 -11.02
N VAL A 40 5.88 -22.21 -10.33
CA VAL A 40 7.26 -21.88 -10.70
C VAL A 40 8.20 -22.80 -9.93
N SER A 41 8.76 -23.80 -10.60
CA SER A 41 9.51 -24.88 -9.92
C SER A 41 10.85 -24.45 -9.31
N GLN A 42 11.57 -23.51 -9.92
CA GLN A 42 12.95 -23.17 -9.52
C GLN A 42 13.03 -22.11 -8.41
N ARG A 43 12.23 -21.05 -8.54
CA ARG A 43 12.16 -19.94 -7.57
C ARG A 43 10.68 -19.68 -7.24
N PRO A 44 9.98 -20.58 -6.53
CA PRO A 44 8.57 -20.40 -6.20
C PRO A 44 8.33 -19.29 -5.16
N PHE A 45 9.39 -18.84 -4.48
CA PHE A 45 9.31 -17.94 -3.33
C PHE A 45 10.30 -16.77 -3.50
N PHE A 46 9.81 -15.58 -3.22
CA PHE A 46 10.57 -14.34 -3.14
C PHE A 46 10.15 -13.60 -1.87
N CYS A 47 11.12 -13.09 -1.11
CA CYS A 47 10.87 -12.31 0.09
C CYS A 47 11.86 -11.15 0.18
N GLU A 48 11.36 -9.94 0.40
CA GLU A 48 12.18 -8.75 0.58
C GLU A 48 11.63 -7.92 1.73
N ARG A 49 12.54 -7.49 2.62
CA ARG A 49 12.20 -6.62 3.74
C ARG A 49 12.04 -5.18 3.26
N VAL A 50 10.85 -4.62 3.45
CA VAL A 50 10.58 -3.21 3.19
C VAL A 50 10.56 -2.47 4.51
N TYR A 51 11.44 -1.49 4.66
CA TYR A 51 11.49 -0.62 5.82
C TYR A 51 10.45 0.51 5.71
N ARG A 52 10.04 1.00 6.87
CA ARG A 52 9.23 2.19 7.02
C ARG A 52 9.90 3.39 6.35
N ASP A 53 9.12 4.15 5.59
CA ASP A 53 9.52 5.36 4.88
C ASP A 53 8.62 6.51 5.38
N ASP A 54 9.05 7.20 6.45
CA ASP A 54 8.26 8.26 7.08
C ASP A 54 7.99 9.45 6.15
N ALA A 55 8.91 9.74 5.23
CA ALA A 55 8.70 10.79 4.24
C ALA A 55 7.56 10.42 3.29
N TYR A 56 7.54 9.18 2.81
CA TYR A 56 6.45 8.68 1.99
C TYR A 56 5.12 8.58 2.76
N ILE A 57 5.15 8.12 4.02
CA ILE A 57 3.96 8.06 4.88
C ILE A 57 3.35 9.44 5.10
N LYS A 58 4.18 10.48 5.26
CA LYS A 58 3.71 11.87 5.39
C LYS A 58 2.95 12.32 4.13
N GLU A 59 3.50 12.05 2.95
CA GLU A 59 2.82 12.36 1.68
C GLU A 59 1.53 11.55 1.50
N LEU A 60 1.54 10.27 1.90
CA LEU A 60 0.36 9.41 1.88
C LEU A 60 -0.74 9.95 2.80
N HIS A 61 -0.38 10.35 4.02
CA HIS A 61 -1.30 10.95 4.99
C HIS A 61 -1.97 12.21 4.43
N ILE A 62 -1.21 13.14 3.83
CA ILE A 62 -1.76 14.36 3.23
C ILE A 62 -2.79 14.02 2.15
N LYS A 63 -2.47 13.10 1.24
CA LYS A 63 -3.38 12.69 0.16
C LYS A 63 -4.64 12.02 0.67
N ILE A 64 -4.52 11.19 1.71
CA ILE A 64 -5.67 10.56 2.37
C ILE A 64 -6.57 11.61 3.02
N GLN A 65 -6.01 12.61 3.72
CA GLN A 65 -6.79 13.69 4.33
C GLN A 65 -7.55 14.52 3.28
N MET A 66 -6.91 14.83 2.15
CA MET A 66 -7.58 15.51 1.03
C MET A 66 -8.75 14.68 0.50
N PHE A 67 -8.54 13.39 0.26
CA PHE A 67 -9.60 12.48 -0.20
C PHE A 67 -10.76 12.37 0.81
N VAL A 68 -10.46 12.23 2.10
CA VAL A 68 -11.49 12.14 3.15
C VAL A 68 -12.30 13.43 3.24
N THR A 69 -11.66 14.59 3.09
CA THR A 69 -12.34 15.88 3.04
C THR A 69 -13.32 15.93 1.87
N GLU A 70 -12.86 15.64 0.65
CA GLU A 70 -13.71 15.63 -0.56
C GLU A 70 -14.86 14.63 -0.44
N MET A 71 -14.58 13.42 0.05
CA MET A 71 -15.59 12.39 0.27
C MET A 71 -16.68 12.88 1.24
N ASN A 72 -16.29 13.53 2.35
CA ASN A 72 -17.24 14.07 3.32
C ASN A 72 -18.08 15.21 2.75
N GLU A 73 -17.49 16.10 1.94
CA GLU A 73 -18.25 17.16 1.25
C GLU A 73 -19.31 16.59 0.30
N ILE A 74 -18.99 15.51 -0.42
CA ILE A 74 -19.94 14.80 -1.28
C ILE A 74 -21.04 14.17 -0.43
N MET A 75 -20.68 13.48 0.66
CA MET A 75 -21.65 12.86 1.57
C MET A 75 -22.61 13.89 2.16
N GLU A 76 -22.13 15.07 2.55
CA GLU A 76 -22.96 16.15 3.08
C GLU A 76 -23.97 16.65 2.03
N LYS A 77 -23.57 16.75 0.76
CA LYS A 77 -24.48 17.12 -0.35
C LYS A 77 -25.56 16.08 -0.58
N LEU A 78 -25.25 14.79 -0.41
CA LEU A 78 -26.17 13.68 -0.64
C LEU A 78 -27.12 13.41 0.55
N THR A 79 -26.69 13.73 1.77
CA THR A 79 -27.41 13.38 3.00
C THR A 79 -28.14 14.57 3.65
N LYS A 80 -28.02 15.78 3.09
CA LYS A 80 -28.81 16.93 3.53
C LYS A 80 -30.31 16.60 3.39
N PRO A 81 -31.09 16.62 4.49
CA PRO A 81 -32.52 16.41 4.38
C PRO A 81 -33.11 17.53 3.52
N ALA A 82 -33.84 17.14 2.47
CA ALA A 82 -34.81 18.05 1.86
C ALA A 82 -35.85 18.36 2.94
N PHE A 83 -36.18 19.64 3.10
CA PHE A 83 -37.11 20.18 4.10
C PHE A 83 -38.28 19.24 4.47
#